data_AF-A0A8S9HF06-F1
#
_entry.id   AF-A0A8S9HF06-F1
#
_cell.length_a   1.000
_cell.length_b   1.000
_cell.length_c   1.000
_cell.angle_alpha   90.00
_cell.angle_beta   90.00
_cell.angle_gamma   90.00
#
_symmetry.space_group_name_H-M   'P 1'
#
loop_
_entity.id
_entity.type
_entity.pdbx_description
1 polymer ?
#
loop_
_entity_poly.entity_id
_entity_poly.type
_entity_poly.pdbx_seq_one_letter_code
_entity_poly.pdbx_strand_id
1 'polypeptide(L)'
;MTSRRSNSRDSDKVRTRTGSANAERIRSRDVSDALTEVLRWETRLPRPSTQGAKDPEGEKYVARVKSSSPTGSEWRDRPPKKAKKNGSDHRLGVPGEAAVAKPFHWQFSHSKDCPITEDPNSVAHLVRHFKPAGRPLPSLRNMTEREAYVKMAVAHAKAMEANNEFAATLEKRLQDVPRSDELHEIKNVVRELKLGLKMAKDRERANAAQLAAAEKLGNQAASFEARLRVVSNERKSALEQVSFLEAKLSGCAGLSEEKWEKKKAATDCEARLREVMANIDLLKEIMNNNLLASEELLRLRAKEIELGSEVDVMANSDFSVWKLDLPQISENLPEDFFAKDPSAADDVAKCSGDRFEDGEFSIEE
;
A
#
# COMPACT_ATOMS: atom_id res chain seq x y z
N MET A 1 6.78 -36.05 -25.40
CA MET A 1 8.07 -36.78 -25.53
C MET A 1 9.05 -36.21 -24.51
N THR A 2 9.30 -36.96 -23.42
CA THR A 2 10.62 -37.48 -22.98
C THR A 2 11.59 -36.40 -22.49
N SER A 3 11.80 -36.20 -21.17
CA SER A 3 12.51 -37.07 -20.21
C SER A 3 14.02 -37.15 -20.43
N ARG A 4 14.80 -36.65 -19.45
CA ARG A 4 16.06 -37.18 -18.83
C ARG A 4 16.61 -36.08 -17.88
N ARG A 5 16.64 -36.22 -16.53
CA ARG A 5 17.52 -37.04 -15.64
C ARG A 5 19.01 -36.94 -16.05
N SER A 6 20.00 -36.69 -15.19
CA SER A 6 20.18 -37.12 -13.78
C SER A 6 21.40 -36.42 -13.13
N ASN A 7 21.28 -36.19 -11.82
CA ASN A 7 22.24 -36.29 -10.70
C ASN A 7 23.77 -36.25 -10.91
N SER A 8 24.44 -35.54 -10.01
CA SER A 8 25.69 -36.01 -9.39
C SER A 8 25.52 -36.04 -7.87
N ARG A 9 26.02 -37.11 -7.28
CA ARG A 9 25.87 -37.58 -5.92
C ARG A 9 27.29 -37.65 -5.41
N ASP A 10 27.67 -36.85 -4.43
CA ASP A 10 28.89 -37.08 -3.66
C ASP A 10 28.57 -37.17 -2.18
N SER A 11 28.97 -38.29 -1.63
CA SER A 11 28.81 -38.68 -0.23
C SER A 11 30.20 -38.61 0.36
N ASP A 12 30.36 -37.90 1.47
CA ASP A 12 31.52 -38.10 2.33
C ASP A 12 31.14 -38.25 3.79
N LYS A 13 31.85 -39.19 4.41
CA LYS A 13 31.50 -39.94 5.59
C LYS A 13 32.35 -39.44 6.76
N VAL A 14 31.67 -39.04 7.85
CA VAL A 14 32.04 -39.22 9.28
C VAL A 14 33.40 -38.68 9.75
N ARG A 15 33.36 -37.70 10.68
CA ARG A 15 34.13 -37.79 11.94
C ARG A 15 33.49 -36.95 13.06
N THR A 16 33.00 -37.66 14.07
CA THR A 16 32.55 -37.10 15.36
C THR A 16 33.71 -36.47 16.13
N ARG A 17 33.52 -35.27 16.68
CA ARG A 17 34.26 -34.83 17.87
C ARG A 17 33.38 -33.96 18.76
N THR A 18 33.35 -34.38 20.00
CA THR A 18 32.59 -33.94 21.17
C THR A 18 32.98 -32.53 21.61
N GLY A 19 32.00 -31.73 22.04
CA GLY A 19 32.21 -30.48 22.76
C GLY A 19 30.95 -30.11 23.57
N SER A 20 30.88 -30.59 24.82
CA SER A 20 30.11 -29.96 25.89
C SER A 20 30.65 -28.54 26.11
N ALA A 21 29.95 -27.52 26.61
CA ALA A 21 28.84 -27.45 27.52
C ALA A 21 28.20 -26.05 27.38
N ASN A 22 26.89 -25.93 27.60
CA ASN A 22 26.26 -24.76 28.24
C ASN A 22 24.80 -25.10 28.53
N ALA A 23 24.59 -25.81 29.63
CA ALA A 23 23.28 -25.95 30.26
C ALA A 23 23.22 -24.90 31.37
N GLU A 24 22.61 -23.75 31.10
CA GLU A 24 22.23 -22.80 32.14
C GLU A 24 21.25 -23.49 33.09
N ARG A 25 21.74 -23.77 34.30
CA ARG A 25 20.89 -24.16 35.42
C ARG A 25 20.07 -22.93 35.81
N ILE A 26 18.80 -22.93 35.41
CA ILE A 26 17.78 -22.07 36.01
C ILE A 26 17.82 -22.33 37.52
N ARG A 27 18.23 -21.32 38.28
CA ARG A 27 18.32 -21.41 39.73
C ARG A 27 16.88 -21.31 40.25
N SER A 28 16.55 -22.12 41.24
CA SER A 28 15.23 -22.19 41.89
C SER A 28 14.68 -20.85 42.41
N ARG A 29 15.48 -19.77 42.40
CA ARG A 29 15.09 -18.42 42.79
C ARG A 29 14.27 -17.72 41.70
N ASP A 30 14.58 -17.97 40.43
CA ASP A 30 13.96 -17.29 39.28
C ASP A 30 12.48 -17.72 39.09
N VAL A 31 12.15 -18.95 39.50
CA VAL A 31 10.78 -19.49 39.47
C VAL A 31 9.91 -18.91 40.60
N SER A 32 10.51 -18.62 41.76
CA SER A 32 9.80 -18.02 42.90
C SER A 32 9.48 -16.54 42.67
N ASP A 33 10.37 -15.81 42.00
CA ASP A 33 10.14 -14.39 41.67
C ASP A 33 9.05 -14.24 40.59
N ALA A 34 9.04 -15.13 39.58
CA ALA A 34 7.99 -15.17 38.56
C ALA A 34 6.59 -15.49 39.13
N LEU A 35 6.49 -16.45 40.06
CA LEU A 35 5.22 -16.76 40.73
C LEU A 35 4.74 -15.61 41.65
N THR A 36 5.67 -14.87 42.23
CA THR A 36 5.36 -13.70 43.07
C THR A 36 4.88 -12.50 42.24
N GLU A 37 5.41 -12.32 41.02
CA GLU A 37 4.91 -11.29 40.10
C GLU A 37 3.51 -11.61 39.55
N VAL A 38 3.23 -12.87 39.21
CA VAL A 38 1.90 -13.29 38.71
C VAL A 38 0.82 -13.03 39.76
N LEU A 39 1.07 -13.39 41.03
CA LEU A 39 0.14 -13.12 42.14
C LEU A 39 -0.04 -11.61 42.42
N ARG A 40 0.98 -10.78 42.12
CA ARG A 40 0.92 -9.32 42.26
C ARG A 40 0.13 -8.67 41.12
N TRP A 41 0.13 -9.26 39.92
CA TRP A 41 -0.62 -8.77 38.78
C TRP A 41 -2.12 -9.11 38.92
N GLU A 42 -2.43 -10.28 39.48
CA GLU A 42 -3.80 -10.76 39.71
C GLU A 42 -4.54 -10.00 40.83
N THR A 43 -3.80 -9.36 41.75
CA THR A 43 -4.37 -8.47 42.78
C THR A 43 -4.57 -7.02 42.32
N ARG A 44 -4.23 -6.69 41.07
CA ARG A 44 -4.46 -5.37 40.48
C ARG A 44 -5.63 -5.40 39.49
N LEU A 45 -6.84 -5.70 39.99
CA LEU A 45 -8.06 -5.35 39.27
C LEU A 45 -8.36 -3.84 39.45
N PRO A 46 -8.74 -3.12 38.39
CA PRO A 46 -9.07 -1.71 38.48
C PRO A 46 -10.41 -1.52 39.20
N ARG A 47 -10.41 -0.70 40.26
CA ARG A 47 -11.64 -0.20 40.88
C ARG A 47 -12.32 0.78 39.90
N PRO A 48 -13.65 0.71 39.72
CA PRO A 48 -14.35 1.70 38.92
C PRO A 48 -14.23 3.09 39.57
N SER A 49 -13.86 4.06 38.73
CA SER A 49 -13.80 5.48 39.04
C SER A 49 -15.14 5.96 39.61
N THR A 50 -15.12 6.54 40.80
CA THR A 50 -16.20 7.40 41.29
C THR A 50 -15.59 8.72 41.71
N GLN A 51 -16.08 9.77 41.07
CA GLN A 51 -15.62 11.14 41.12
C GLN A 51 -16.15 11.85 42.37
N GLY A 52 -15.27 12.56 43.07
CA GLY A 52 -15.63 13.74 43.87
C GLY A 52 -15.69 13.56 45.39
N ALA A 53 -14.66 14.04 46.10
CA ALA A 53 -14.78 15.06 47.15
C ALA A 53 -13.40 15.36 47.78
N LYS A 54 -13.10 16.67 47.88
CA LYS A 54 -12.11 17.32 48.76
C LYS A 54 -12.36 16.90 50.24
N ASP A 55 -11.47 16.92 51.22
CA ASP A 55 -10.26 17.72 51.53
C ASP A 55 -9.50 17.02 52.72
N PRO A 56 -8.54 17.63 53.47
CA PRO A 56 -7.26 17.00 53.81
C PRO A 56 -7.08 16.55 55.29
N GLU A 57 -5.84 16.17 55.61
CA GLU A 57 -5.16 16.36 56.91
C GLU A 57 -4.80 15.10 57.74
N GLY A 58 -3.55 15.12 58.23
CA GLY A 58 -3.00 14.50 59.45
C GLY A 58 -3.49 13.14 59.95
N GLU A 59 -2.56 12.19 60.12
CA GLU A 59 -2.03 11.87 61.46
C GLU A 59 -1.05 10.69 61.44
N LYS A 60 0.02 10.86 62.22
CA LYS A 60 0.95 9.81 62.68
C LYS A 60 0.23 8.92 63.70
N TYR A 61 0.56 7.64 63.80
CA TYR A 61 0.98 7.04 65.07
C TYR A 61 1.81 5.75 64.86
N VAL A 62 2.73 5.60 65.79
CA VAL A 62 3.74 4.54 65.99
C VAL A 62 3.10 3.33 66.66
N ALA A 63 3.49 2.11 66.27
CA ALA A 63 3.64 1.00 67.24
C ALA A 63 4.53 -0.14 66.72
N ARG A 64 5.67 -0.23 67.39
CA ARG A 64 6.69 -1.29 67.46
C ARG A 64 6.11 -2.58 68.06
N VAL A 65 6.34 -3.74 67.45
CA VAL A 65 6.63 -5.00 68.18
C VAL A 65 7.59 -5.86 67.33
N LYS A 66 8.79 -6.08 67.87
CA LYS A 66 9.66 -7.20 67.54
C LYS A 66 9.19 -8.40 68.37
N SER A 67 9.16 -9.60 67.81
CA SER A 67 9.31 -10.82 68.61
C SER A 67 10.19 -11.84 67.89
N SER A 68 11.00 -12.47 68.73
CA SER A 68 12.10 -13.38 68.45
C SER A 68 11.60 -14.82 68.32
N SER A 69 12.34 -15.64 67.55
CA SER A 69 12.28 -17.12 67.43
C SER A 69 12.50 -17.84 68.79
N PRO A 70 12.47 -19.21 68.97
CA PRO A 70 12.99 -20.26 68.07
C PRO A 70 12.36 -21.71 68.16
N THR A 71 13.01 -22.66 67.48
CA THR A 71 12.94 -24.16 67.56
C THR A 71 12.01 -24.79 66.51
N GLY A 72 12.36 -25.77 65.69
CA GLY A 72 13.51 -26.69 65.63
C GLY A 72 12.97 -28.08 65.26
N SER A 73 13.35 -28.60 64.08
CA SER A 73 13.41 -30.03 63.69
C SER A 73 13.71 -30.07 62.18
N GLU A 74 14.95 -30.19 61.75
CA GLU A 74 15.77 -31.42 61.72
C GLU A 74 15.16 -32.49 60.80
N TRP A 75 15.39 -32.32 59.49
CA TRP A 75 15.13 -33.33 58.46
C TRP A 75 16.36 -34.22 58.28
N ARG A 76 16.27 -35.43 58.83
CA ARG A 76 17.10 -36.63 58.64
C ARG A 76 16.07 -37.77 58.65
N ASP A 77 15.97 -38.73 57.74
CA ASP A 77 16.99 -39.50 57.03
C ASP A 77 16.44 -40.10 55.72
N ARG A 78 17.34 -40.28 54.73
CA ARG A 78 17.23 -41.32 53.68
C ARG A 78 18.00 -42.56 54.15
N PRO A 79 17.65 -43.76 53.63
CA PRO A 79 18.71 -44.58 52.98
C PRO A 79 18.18 -45.33 51.71
N PRO A 80 18.97 -46.19 51.03
CA PRO A 80 19.82 -45.79 49.92
C PRO A 80 19.42 -46.40 48.56
N LYS A 81 20.07 -45.87 47.51
CA LYS A 81 19.98 -46.23 46.09
C LYS A 81 20.16 -47.74 45.83
N LYS A 82 19.32 -48.31 44.96
CA LYS A 82 19.70 -49.43 44.08
C LYS A 82 19.53 -49.03 42.61
N ALA A 83 20.54 -49.38 41.83
CA ALA A 83 20.71 -49.01 40.44
C ALA A 83 19.99 -49.97 39.48
N LYS A 84 19.31 -49.37 38.48
CA LYS A 84 19.33 -49.68 37.04
C LYS A 84 19.47 -51.15 36.59
N LYS A 85 18.42 -51.68 35.94
CA LYS A 85 18.52 -52.26 34.57
C LYS A 85 17.14 -52.35 33.92
N ASN A 86 17.16 -52.10 32.61
CA ASN A 86 16.05 -52.02 31.67
C ASN A 86 15.57 -53.42 31.26
N GLY A 87 14.33 -53.49 30.72
CA GLY A 87 14.04 -54.34 29.55
C GLY A 87 13.11 -55.54 29.75
N SER A 88 11.86 -55.35 29.31
CA SER A 88 11.04 -56.25 28.47
C SER A 88 11.02 -57.77 28.72
N ASP A 89 9.88 -58.20 29.25
CA ASP A 89 9.04 -59.37 28.91
C ASP A 89 9.53 -60.39 27.87
N HIS A 90 9.55 -61.68 28.24
CA HIS A 90 8.74 -62.75 27.61
C HIS A 90 8.75 -64.07 28.42
N ARG A 91 7.58 -64.73 28.40
CA ARG A 91 7.08 -65.89 29.16
C ARG A 91 7.88 -67.20 29.00
N LEU A 92 7.79 -68.09 30.01
CA LEU A 92 7.10 -69.41 29.97
C LEU A 92 7.46 -70.33 31.17
N GLY A 93 6.45 -70.69 31.97
CA GLY A 93 6.17 -72.08 32.38
C GLY A 93 6.86 -72.74 33.60
N VAL A 94 6.02 -73.09 34.58
CA VAL A 94 6.07 -74.25 35.53
C VAL A 94 6.62 -73.98 36.96
N PRO A 95 5.95 -74.50 38.02
CA PRO A 95 5.72 -73.78 39.27
C PRO A 95 6.71 -74.16 40.36
N GLY A 96 7.54 -73.20 40.76
CA GLY A 96 8.25 -73.24 42.03
C GLY A 96 7.47 -72.44 43.06
N GLU A 97 7.15 -73.09 44.17
CA GLU A 97 6.52 -72.56 45.37
C GLU A 97 7.39 -71.46 46.00
N ALA A 98 7.39 -70.28 45.36
CA ALA A 98 7.83 -69.05 45.98
C ALA A 98 6.61 -68.47 46.69
N ALA A 99 6.69 -68.35 48.01
CA ALA A 99 5.72 -67.63 48.81
C ALA A 99 5.64 -66.16 48.36
N VAL A 100 4.91 -65.90 47.29
CA VAL A 100 4.42 -64.58 46.93
C VAL A 100 3.50 -64.21 48.07
N ALA A 101 3.91 -63.23 48.87
CA ALA A 101 3.10 -62.68 49.95
C ALA A 101 1.70 -62.42 49.39
N LYS A 102 0.72 -63.14 49.94
CA LYS A 102 -0.70 -63.07 49.60
C LYS A 102 -1.07 -61.59 49.49
N PRO A 103 -1.64 -61.11 48.36
CA PRO A 103 -2.14 -59.75 48.28
C PRO A 103 -3.05 -59.49 49.49
N PHE A 104 -2.85 -58.38 50.20
CA PHE A 104 -3.69 -58.00 51.34
C PHE A 104 -5.14 -57.86 50.86
N HIS A 105 -5.91 -58.94 50.97
CA HIS A 105 -7.31 -59.01 50.61
C HIS A 105 -8.14 -58.40 51.76
N TRP A 106 -8.21 -57.07 51.80
CA TRP A 106 -9.22 -56.41 52.62
C TRP A 106 -10.47 -56.22 51.77
N GLN A 107 -11.63 -56.54 52.34
CA GLN A 107 -12.94 -56.33 51.73
C GLN A 107 -13.69 -55.33 52.61
N PHE A 108 -14.22 -54.29 51.99
CA PHE A 108 -15.07 -53.32 52.63
C PHE A 108 -16.44 -53.37 51.98
N SER A 109 -17.46 -53.57 52.80
CA SER A 109 -18.86 -53.63 52.36
C SER A 109 -19.62 -52.51 53.04
N HIS A 110 -20.19 -51.61 52.25
CA HIS A 110 -21.12 -50.59 52.71
C HIS A 110 -22.53 -51.05 52.34
N SER A 111 -23.32 -51.41 53.34
CA SER A 111 -24.65 -52.02 53.16
C SER A 111 -25.79 -51.00 53.35
N LYS A 112 -25.50 -49.71 53.26
CA LYS A 112 -26.49 -48.64 53.45
C LYS A 112 -26.76 -47.95 52.12
N ASP A 113 -28.00 -47.49 51.94
CA ASP A 113 -28.47 -46.81 50.72
C ASP A 113 -28.05 -45.32 50.68
N CYS A 114 -26.94 -44.95 51.34
CA CYS A 114 -26.42 -43.58 51.36
C CYS A 114 -24.95 -43.55 50.93
N PRO A 115 -24.42 -42.38 50.51
CA PRO A 115 -22.99 -42.20 50.30
C PRO A 115 -22.19 -42.56 51.55
N ILE A 116 -21.02 -43.19 51.37
CA ILE A 116 -20.16 -43.60 52.48
C ILE A 116 -19.79 -42.42 53.40
N THR A 117 -19.68 -41.20 52.86
CA THR A 117 -19.38 -39.95 53.57
C THR A 117 -20.47 -39.55 54.58
N GLU A 118 -21.70 -40.05 54.41
CA GLU A 118 -22.84 -39.81 55.28
C GLU A 118 -22.98 -40.86 56.39
N ASP A 119 -22.14 -41.90 56.41
CA ASP A 119 -22.08 -42.90 57.47
C ASP A 119 -20.78 -42.79 58.28
N PRO A 120 -20.79 -42.08 59.42
CA PRO A 120 -19.60 -41.84 60.24
C PRO A 120 -18.83 -43.11 60.62
N ASN A 121 -19.55 -44.21 60.88
CA ASN A 121 -18.90 -45.48 61.23
C ASN A 121 -18.23 -46.12 60.02
N SER A 122 -18.86 -46.08 58.85
CA SER A 122 -18.26 -46.57 57.60
C SER A 122 -17.03 -45.75 57.19
N VAL A 123 -17.10 -44.42 57.31
CA VAL A 123 -15.93 -43.54 57.13
C VAL A 123 -14.82 -43.91 58.10
N ALA A 124 -15.13 -44.04 59.39
CA ALA A 124 -14.13 -44.41 60.39
C ALA A 124 -13.52 -45.80 60.13
N HIS A 125 -14.33 -46.76 59.70
CA HIS A 125 -13.85 -48.08 59.28
C HIS A 125 -12.90 -47.97 58.09
N LEU A 126 -13.23 -47.20 57.06
CA LEU A 126 -12.39 -46.98 55.89
C LEU A 126 -11.09 -46.24 56.25
N VAL A 127 -11.18 -45.14 57.00
CA VAL A 127 -10.02 -44.35 57.43
C VAL A 127 -9.05 -45.16 58.28
N ARG A 128 -9.55 -46.09 59.09
CA ARG A 128 -8.73 -47.00 59.90
C ARG A 128 -7.77 -47.84 59.06
N HIS A 129 -8.13 -48.13 57.82
CA HIS A 129 -7.32 -48.94 56.91
C HIS A 129 -6.21 -48.14 56.23
N PHE A 130 -6.25 -46.81 56.19
CA PHE A 130 -5.18 -45.97 55.63
C PHE A 130 -3.98 -45.76 56.57
N LYS A 131 -3.86 -46.56 57.63
CA LYS A 131 -2.81 -46.41 58.64
C LYS A 131 -1.42 -46.87 58.11
N PRO A 132 -0.33 -46.20 58.51
CA PRO A 132 1.02 -46.65 58.18
C PRO A 132 1.29 -48.08 58.68
N ALA A 133 2.09 -48.82 57.92
CA ALA A 133 2.48 -50.19 58.25
C ALA A 133 3.08 -50.29 59.67
N GLY A 134 2.75 -51.38 60.38
CA GLY A 134 3.33 -51.68 61.69
C GLY A 134 2.61 -51.06 62.89
N ARG A 135 1.51 -50.32 62.68
CA ARG A 135 0.68 -49.85 63.78
C ARG A 135 -0.76 -50.35 63.59
N PRO A 136 -1.18 -51.50 64.12
CA PRO A 136 -2.59 -51.89 64.08
C PRO A 136 -3.44 -50.94 64.94
N LEU A 137 -4.61 -50.52 64.45
CA LEU A 137 -5.64 -49.90 65.30
C LEU A 137 -6.60 -51.00 65.77
N PRO A 138 -7.05 -50.97 67.03
CA PRO A 138 -8.08 -51.89 67.51
C PRO A 138 -9.36 -51.77 66.69
N SER A 139 -10.23 -52.78 66.77
CA SER A 139 -11.55 -52.72 66.13
C SER A 139 -12.33 -51.51 66.65
N LEU A 140 -13.13 -50.88 65.78
CA LEU A 140 -13.93 -49.71 66.15
C LEU A 140 -14.85 -50.00 67.35
N ARG A 141 -15.34 -51.23 67.49
CA ARG A 141 -16.18 -51.69 68.61
C ARG A 141 -15.40 -51.83 69.94
N ASN A 142 -14.08 -51.98 69.88
CA ASN A 142 -13.21 -52.24 71.03
C ASN A 142 -12.38 -51.00 71.41
N MET A 143 -12.64 -49.84 70.79
CA MET A 143 -11.97 -48.58 71.10
C MET A 143 -12.66 -47.86 72.26
N THR A 144 -11.91 -47.51 73.31
CA THR A 144 -12.40 -46.66 74.42
C THR A 144 -12.77 -45.25 73.93
N GLU A 145 -12.01 -44.71 72.97
CA GLU A 145 -12.21 -43.36 72.40
C GLU A 145 -12.94 -43.38 71.05
N ARG A 146 -13.80 -44.39 70.82
CA ARG A 146 -14.48 -44.63 69.52
C ARG A 146 -15.10 -43.36 68.95
N GLU A 147 -15.83 -42.60 69.76
CA GLU A 147 -16.54 -41.41 69.32
C GLU A 147 -15.60 -40.29 68.85
N ALA A 148 -14.49 -40.08 69.57
CA ALA A 148 -13.46 -39.11 69.18
C ALA A 148 -12.78 -39.52 67.88
N TYR A 149 -12.47 -40.81 67.73
CA TYR A 149 -11.91 -41.36 66.50
C TYR A 149 -12.85 -41.21 65.30
N VAL A 150 -14.14 -41.52 65.46
CA VAL A 150 -15.15 -41.35 64.40
C VAL A 150 -15.26 -39.88 63.98
N LYS A 151 -15.31 -38.94 64.94
CA LYS A 151 -15.33 -37.50 64.64
C LYS A 151 -14.08 -37.08 63.85
N MET A 152 -12.90 -37.54 64.25
CA MET A 152 -11.65 -37.26 63.54
C MET A 152 -11.65 -37.86 62.12
N ALA A 153 -12.11 -39.10 61.94
CA ALA A 153 -12.17 -39.74 60.63
C ALA A 153 -13.14 -39.04 59.67
N VAL A 154 -14.31 -38.60 60.17
CA VAL A 154 -15.27 -37.80 59.39
C VAL A 154 -14.68 -36.44 59.00
N ALA A 155 -14.00 -35.76 59.93
CA ALA A 155 -13.33 -34.50 59.62
C ALA A 155 -12.23 -34.68 58.56
N HIS A 156 -11.46 -35.76 58.65
CA HIS A 156 -10.45 -36.12 57.64
C HIS A 156 -11.06 -36.38 56.27
N ALA A 157 -12.18 -37.13 56.21
CA ALA A 157 -12.88 -37.38 54.95
C ALA A 157 -13.42 -36.09 54.32
N LYS A 158 -14.01 -35.19 55.11
CA LYS A 158 -14.48 -33.88 54.64
C LYS A 158 -13.34 -32.99 54.12
N ALA A 159 -12.17 -33.01 54.80
CA ALA A 159 -11.00 -32.31 54.31
C ALA A 159 -10.49 -32.86 52.97
N MET A 160 -10.55 -34.18 52.79
CA MET A 160 -10.16 -34.83 51.53
C MET A 160 -11.17 -34.55 50.40
N GLU A 161 -12.46 -34.49 50.71
CA GLU A 161 -13.52 -34.06 49.79
C GLU A 161 -13.27 -32.63 49.29
N ALA A 162 -13.04 -31.67 50.19
CA ALA A 162 -12.70 -30.29 49.82
C ALA A 162 -11.41 -30.19 48.98
N ASN A 163 -10.39 -31.01 49.27
CA ASN A 163 -9.19 -31.08 48.45
C ASN A 163 -9.47 -31.61 47.04
N ASN A 164 -10.35 -32.61 46.90
CA ASN A 164 -10.74 -33.15 45.60
C ASN A 164 -11.57 -32.13 44.80
N GLU A 165 -12.47 -31.38 45.45
CA GLU A 165 -13.21 -30.28 44.80
C GLU A 165 -12.29 -29.17 44.31
N PHE A 166 -11.29 -28.80 45.11
CA PHE A 166 -10.26 -27.85 44.70
C PHE A 166 -9.43 -28.38 43.51
N ALA A 167 -9.01 -29.65 43.57
CA ALA A 167 -8.28 -30.28 42.48
C ALA A 167 -9.10 -30.32 41.17
N ALA A 168 -10.39 -30.67 41.25
CA ALA A 168 -11.30 -30.65 40.11
C ALA A 168 -11.47 -29.23 39.53
N THR A 169 -11.52 -28.21 40.39
CA THR A 169 -11.58 -26.81 39.96
C THR A 169 -10.31 -26.39 39.22
N LEU A 170 -9.13 -26.77 39.72
CA LEU A 170 -7.86 -26.50 39.06
C LEU A 170 -7.74 -27.23 37.72
N GLU A 171 -8.15 -28.50 37.66
CA GLU A 171 -8.13 -29.28 36.44
C GLU A 171 -9.02 -28.64 35.36
N LYS A 172 -10.24 -28.20 35.74
CA LYS A 172 -11.12 -27.48 34.83
C LYS A 172 -10.48 -26.20 34.30
N ARG A 173 -9.88 -25.38 35.17
CA ARG A 173 -9.19 -24.14 34.77
C ARG A 173 -8.01 -24.41 33.83
N LEU A 174 -7.29 -25.52 34.02
CA LEU A 174 -6.18 -25.90 33.15
C LEU A 174 -6.65 -26.37 31.77
N GLN A 175 -7.86 -26.90 31.64
CA GLN A 175 -8.44 -27.24 30.33
C GLN A 175 -8.80 -26.00 29.50
N ASP A 176 -9.13 -24.88 30.15
CA ASP A 176 -9.45 -23.61 29.48
C ASP A 176 -8.19 -22.85 29.02
N VAL A 177 -6.99 -23.26 29.45
CA VAL A 177 -5.73 -22.64 29.01
C VAL A 177 -5.41 -23.08 27.58
N PRO A 178 -5.16 -22.13 26.64
CA PRO A 178 -4.80 -22.46 25.27
C PRO A 178 -3.63 -23.44 25.20
N ARG A 179 -3.74 -24.41 24.31
CA ARG A 179 -2.69 -25.41 24.12
C ARG A 179 -1.47 -24.78 23.43
N SER A 180 -0.31 -25.41 23.59
CA SER A 180 0.95 -24.87 23.06
C SER A 180 0.99 -24.79 21.52
N ASP A 181 0.27 -25.68 20.84
CA ASP A 181 0.08 -25.66 19.38
C ASP A 181 -0.78 -24.47 18.94
N GLU A 182 -1.90 -24.19 19.63
CA GLU A 182 -2.72 -23.00 19.36
C GLU A 182 -1.89 -21.71 19.54
N LEU A 183 -1.07 -21.65 20.58
CA LEU A 183 -0.18 -20.52 20.85
C LEU A 183 0.91 -20.38 19.76
N HIS A 184 1.38 -21.49 19.21
CA HIS A 184 2.30 -21.49 18.07
C HIS A 184 1.62 -20.98 16.80
N GLU A 185 0.39 -21.40 16.51
CA GLU A 185 -0.38 -20.90 15.38
C GLU A 185 -0.67 -19.40 15.50
N ILE A 186 -1.09 -18.93 16.67
CA ILE A 186 -1.26 -17.50 16.93
C ILE A 186 0.05 -16.74 16.68
N LYS A 187 1.19 -17.28 17.13
CA LYS A 187 2.51 -16.70 16.87
C LYS A 187 2.84 -16.67 15.36
N ASN A 188 2.44 -17.68 14.60
CA ASN A 188 2.60 -17.72 13.14
C ASN A 188 1.78 -16.62 12.46
N VAL A 189 0.50 -16.53 12.78
CA VAL A 189 -0.40 -15.47 12.28
C VAL A 189 0.14 -14.08 12.60
N VAL A 190 0.63 -13.86 13.83
CA VAL A 190 1.22 -12.57 14.21
C VAL A 190 2.46 -12.24 13.36
N ARG A 191 3.29 -13.24 13.02
CA ARG A 191 4.45 -13.04 12.13
C ARG A 191 4.01 -12.69 10.70
N GLU A 192 3.02 -13.39 10.17
CA GLU A 192 2.47 -13.11 8.84
C GLU A 192 1.84 -11.73 8.75
N LEU A 193 1.01 -11.35 9.72
CA LEU A 193 0.42 -10.01 9.81
C LEU A 193 1.49 -8.92 9.89
N LYS A 194 2.57 -9.16 10.65
CA LYS A 194 3.70 -8.22 10.73
C LYS A 194 4.40 -8.04 9.39
N LEU A 195 4.60 -9.12 8.63
CA LEU A 195 5.16 -9.05 7.28
C LEU A 195 4.20 -8.33 6.31
N GLY A 196 2.91 -8.68 6.34
CA GLY A 196 1.87 -8.05 5.52
C GLY A 196 1.76 -6.54 5.77
N LEU A 197 1.85 -6.11 7.02
CA LEU A 197 1.89 -4.69 7.40
C LEU A 197 3.10 -3.97 6.80
N LYS A 198 4.28 -4.59 6.83
CA LYS A 198 5.50 -4.02 6.23
C LYS A 198 5.32 -3.84 4.71
N MET A 199 4.84 -4.88 4.03
CA MET A 199 4.58 -4.82 2.59
C MET A 199 3.50 -3.78 2.22
N ALA A 200 2.45 -3.65 3.03
CA ALA A 200 1.40 -2.65 2.83
C ALA A 200 1.96 -1.23 2.95
N LYS A 201 2.81 -0.97 3.95
CA LYS A 201 3.49 0.31 4.13
C LYS A 201 4.43 0.65 2.97
N ASP A 202 5.16 -0.34 2.46
CA ASP A 202 6.04 -0.15 1.30
C ASP A 202 5.24 0.17 0.03
N ARG A 203 4.11 -0.53 -0.18
CA ARG A 203 3.17 -0.25 -1.26
C ARG A 203 2.54 1.13 -1.16
N GLU A 204 2.15 1.56 0.04
CA GLU A 204 1.61 2.90 0.28
C GLU A 204 2.61 3.99 -0.12
N ARG A 205 3.89 3.83 0.25
CA ARG A 205 4.95 4.77 -0.18
C ARG A 205 5.13 4.78 -1.70
N ALA A 206 5.07 3.62 -2.36
CA ALA A 206 5.15 3.55 -3.82
C ALA A 206 3.95 4.26 -4.49
N ASN A 207 2.74 4.06 -3.96
CA ASN A 207 1.54 4.71 -4.45
C ASN A 207 1.60 6.24 -4.26
N ALA A 208 2.12 6.72 -3.13
CA ALA A 208 2.32 8.15 -2.89
C ALA A 208 3.28 8.77 -3.93
N ALA A 209 4.36 8.07 -4.28
CA ALA A 209 5.28 8.51 -5.32
C ALA A 209 4.62 8.56 -6.71
N GLN A 210 3.78 7.56 -7.04
CA GLN A 210 3.02 7.55 -8.29
C GLN A 210 2.01 8.70 -8.35
N LEU A 211 1.33 9.01 -7.25
CA LEU A 211 0.37 10.10 -7.17
C LEU A 211 1.05 11.46 -7.39
N ALA A 212 2.21 11.68 -6.77
CA ALA A 212 3.01 12.88 -7.00
C ALA A 212 3.49 13.01 -8.47
N ALA A 213 3.81 11.90 -9.13
CA ALA A 213 4.14 11.90 -10.56
C ALA A 213 2.92 12.22 -11.43
N ALA A 214 1.76 11.67 -11.10
CA ALA A 214 0.51 11.94 -11.80
C ALA A 214 0.09 13.41 -11.67
N GLU A 215 0.25 14.02 -10.49
CA GLU A 215 0.00 15.46 -10.31
C GLU A 215 0.89 16.32 -11.20
N LYS A 216 2.19 16.00 -11.31
CA LYS A 216 3.10 16.72 -12.21
C LYS A 216 2.65 16.63 -13.67
N LEU A 217 2.23 15.45 -14.12
CA LEU A 217 1.68 15.27 -15.46
C LEU A 217 0.37 16.03 -15.65
N GLY A 218 -0.51 16.07 -14.65
CA GLY A 218 -1.74 16.88 -14.66
C GLY A 218 -1.44 18.37 -14.84
N ASN A 219 -0.45 18.89 -14.11
CA ASN A 219 -0.01 20.28 -14.25
C ASN A 219 0.60 20.57 -15.64
N GLN A 220 1.36 19.63 -16.20
CA GLN A 220 1.87 19.76 -17.57
C GLN A 220 0.75 19.74 -18.61
N ALA A 221 -0.24 18.86 -18.46
CA ALA A 221 -1.40 18.80 -19.35
C ALA A 221 -2.18 20.11 -19.34
N ALA A 222 -2.43 20.69 -18.16
CA ALA A 222 -3.08 22.00 -18.03
C ALA A 222 -2.28 23.12 -18.73
N SER A 223 -0.95 23.11 -18.62
CA SER A 223 -0.07 24.05 -19.34
C SER A 223 -0.15 23.87 -20.86
N PHE A 224 -0.13 22.64 -21.36
CA PHE A 224 -0.31 22.37 -22.79
C PHE A 224 -1.68 22.77 -23.30
N GLU A 225 -2.74 22.55 -22.53
CA GLU A 225 -4.10 22.97 -22.88
C GLU A 225 -4.19 24.50 -23.01
N ALA A 226 -3.58 25.24 -22.08
CA ALA A 226 -3.52 26.70 -22.15
C ALA A 226 -2.78 27.18 -23.42
N ARG A 227 -1.65 26.54 -23.76
CA ARG A 227 -0.90 26.86 -24.98
C ARG A 227 -1.70 26.56 -26.25
N LEU A 228 -2.39 25.43 -26.32
CA LEU A 228 -3.24 25.07 -27.45
C LEU A 228 -4.39 26.07 -27.64
N ARG A 229 -4.96 26.59 -26.55
CA ARG A 229 -5.99 27.63 -26.61
C ARG A 229 -5.47 28.92 -27.25
N VAL A 230 -4.28 29.35 -26.88
CA VAL A 230 -3.62 30.53 -27.46
C VAL A 230 -3.40 30.34 -28.96
N VAL A 231 -2.75 29.25 -29.35
CA VAL A 231 -2.48 28.94 -30.78
C VAL A 231 -3.77 28.81 -31.59
N SER A 232 -4.82 28.24 -31.01
CA SER A 232 -6.13 28.14 -31.66
C SER A 232 -6.74 29.53 -31.94
N ASN A 233 -6.60 30.46 -30.99
CA ASN A 233 -7.09 31.82 -31.15
C ASN A 233 -6.24 32.61 -32.17
N GLU A 234 -4.92 32.44 -32.16
CA GLU A 234 -4.02 33.01 -33.17
C GLU A 234 -4.37 32.52 -34.58
N ARG A 235 -4.59 31.21 -34.73
CA ARG A 235 -5.03 30.62 -36.00
C ARG A 235 -6.36 31.21 -36.47
N LYS A 236 -7.32 31.41 -35.57
CA LYS A 236 -8.60 32.05 -35.92
C LYS A 236 -8.40 33.49 -36.40
N SER A 237 -7.61 34.28 -35.69
CA SER A 237 -7.27 35.66 -36.09
C SER A 237 -6.57 35.70 -37.46
N ALA A 238 -5.61 34.80 -37.69
CA ALA A 238 -4.92 34.70 -38.98
C ALA A 238 -5.89 34.35 -40.13
N LEU A 239 -6.84 33.44 -39.89
CA LEU A 239 -7.87 33.10 -40.89
C LEU A 239 -8.79 34.29 -41.20
N GLU A 240 -9.16 35.09 -40.21
CA GLU A 240 -9.93 36.32 -40.42
C GLU A 240 -9.14 37.34 -41.25
N GLN A 241 -7.84 37.50 -41.01
CA GLN A 241 -6.97 38.35 -41.82
C GLN A 241 -6.85 37.86 -43.27
N VAL A 242 -6.68 36.55 -43.48
CA VAL A 242 -6.65 35.95 -44.83
C VAL A 242 -7.96 36.21 -45.56
N SER A 243 -9.11 35.97 -44.91
CA SER A 243 -10.42 36.24 -45.51
C SER A 243 -10.61 37.70 -45.91
N PHE A 244 -10.14 38.64 -45.07
CA PHE A 244 -10.16 40.06 -45.38
C PHE A 244 -9.29 40.41 -46.60
N LEU A 245 -8.09 39.84 -46.69
CA LEU A 245 -7.18 40.04 -47.82
C LEU A 245 -7.73 39.43 -49.11
N GLU A 246 -8.33 38.24 -49.05
CA GLU A 246 -9.00 37.60 -50.18
C GLU A 246 -10.15 38.46 -50.72
N ALA A 247 -10.98 39.03 -49.84
CA ALA A 247 -12.06 39.94 -50.24
C ALA A 247 -11.50 41.20 -50.94
N LYS A 248 -10.40 41.77 -50.43
CA LYS A 248 -9.72 42.91 -51.07
C LYS A 248 -9.12 42.56 -52.42
N LEU A 249 -8.46 41.41 -52.54
CA LEU A 249 -7.89 40.92 -53.80
C LEU A 249 -8.98 40.72 -54.85
N SER A 250 -10.10 40.10 -54.47
CA SER A 250 -11.26 39.92 -55.35
C SER A 250 -11.81 41.27 -55.86
N GLY A 251 -11.92 42.27 -54.97
CA GLY A 251 -12.31 43.62 -55.38
C GLY A 251 -11.31 44.30 -56.33
N CYS A 252 -10.01 44.14 -56.08
CA CYS A 252 -8.96 44.66 -56.96
C CYS A 252 -8.96 43.98 -58.34
N ALA A 253 -9.19 42.67 -58.38
CA ALA A 253 -9.30 41.90 -59.62
C ALA A 253 -10.46 42.41 -60.48
N GLY A 254 -11.65 42.59 -59.90
CA GLY A 254 -12.81 43.15 -60.62
C GLY A 254 -12.57 44.56 -61.16
N LEU A 255 -11.94 45.44 -60.37
CA LEU A 255 -11.55 46.78 -60.82
C LEU A 255 -10.53 46.74 -61.98
N SER A 256 -9.60 45.79 -61.94
CA SER A 256 -8.60 45.63 -63.00
C SER A 256 -9.21 45.12 -64.31
N GLU A 257 -10.16 44.19 -64.23
CA GLU A 257 -10.92 43.71 -65.40
C GLU A 257 -11.76 44.83 -66.02
N GLU A 258 -12.49 45.60 -65.20
CA GLU A 258 -13.29 46.73 -65.68
C GLU A 258 -12.43 47.78 -66.39
N LYS A 259 -11.28 48.13 -65.80
CA LYS A 259 -10.32 49.06 -66.42
C LYS A 259 -9.78 48.52 -67.73
N TRP A 260 -9.47 47.23 -67.80
CA TRP A 260 -8.97 46.58 -69.01
C TRP A 260 -9.99 46.61 -70.15
N GLU A 261 -11.26 46.31 -69.87
CA GLU A 261 -12.33 46.38 -70.86
C GLU A 261 -12.57 47.82 -71.37
N LYS A 262 -12.55 48.81 -70.47
CA LYS A 262 -12.60 50.23 -70.86
C LYS A 262 -11.44 50.61 -71.77
N LYS A 263 -10.23 50.13 -71.48
CA LYS A 263 -9.05 50.40 -72.31
C LYS A 263 -9.18 49.78 -73.69
N LYS A 264 -9.70 48.55 -73.81
CA LYS A 264 -9.98 47.91 -75.11
C LYS A 264 -10.92 48.75 -75.96
N ALA A 265 -12.04 49.21 -75.37
CA ALA A 265 -13.02 50.04 -76.08
C ALA A 265 -12.41 51.37 -76.54
N ALA A 266 -11.61 52.02 -75.68
CA ALA A 266 -10.91 53.26 -76.04
C ALA A 266 -9.95 53.04 -77.21
N THR A 267 -9.15 51.96 -77.18
CA THR A 267 -8.21 51.66 -78.27
C THR A 267 -8.92 51.32 -79.59
N ASP A 268 -10.09 50.68 -79.56
CA ASP A 268 -10.90 50.41 -80.75
C ASP A 268 -11.42 51.71 -81.39
N CYS A 269 -11.96 52.61 -80.58
CA CYS A 269 -12.47 53.89 -81.07
C CYS A 269 -11.35 54.80 -81.61
N GLU A 270 -10.19 54.80 -80.95
CA GLU A 270 -9.01 55.52 -81.46
C GLU A 270 -8.52 54.95 -82.80
N ALA A 271 -8.58 53.62 -82.98
CA ALA A 271 -8.27 52.99 -84.26
C ALA A 271 -9.25 53.40 -85.37
N ARG A 272 -10.56 53.41 -85.07
CA ARG A 272 -11.61 53.87 -85.99
C ARG A 272 -11.45 55.35 -86.35
N LEU A 273 -11.07 56.20 -85.39
CA LEU A 273 -10.78 57.62 -85.64
C LEU A 273 -9.59 57.78 -86.60
N ARG A 274 -8.48 57.08 -86.33
CA ARG A 274 -7.30 57.09 -87.22
C ARG A 274 -7.63 56.64 -88.64
N GLU A 275 -8.48 55.62 -88.79
CA GLU A 275 -8.97 55.18 -90.10
C GLU A 275 -9.77 56.28 -90.81
N VAL A 276 -10.72 56.93 -90.12
CA VAL A 276 -11.51 58.04 -90.68
C VAL A 276 -10.61 59.21 -91.09
N MET A 277 -9.60 59.55 -90.28
CA MET A 277 -8.62 60.59 -90.63
C MET A 277 -7.83 60.24 -91.89
N ALA A 278 -7.32 59.00 -91.99
CA ALA A 278 -6.61 58.53 -93.18
C ALA A 278 -7.52 58.54 -94.43
N ASN A 279 -8.79 58.14 -94.28
CA ASN A 279 -9.79 58.20 -95.36
C ASN A 279 -10.07 59.64 -95.79
N ILE A 280 -10.16 60.59 -94.86
CA ILE A 280 -10.31 62.02 -95.17
C ILE A 280 -9.11 62.53 -95.97
N ASP A 281 -7.90 62.18 -95.57
CA ASP A 281 -6.69 62.64 -96.25
C ASP A 281 -6.57 62.04 -97.65
N LEU A 282 -6.89 60.76 -97.83
CA LEU A 282 -6.99 60.12 -99.14
C LEU A 282 -8.06 60.77 -100.02
N LEU A 283 -9.24 61.09 -99.45
CA LEU A 283 -10.32 61.72 -100.20
C LEU A 283 -9.97 63.14 -100.67
N LYS A 284 -9.24 63.91 -99.84
CA LYS A 284 -8.69 65.22 -100.24
C LYS A 284 -7.72 65.06 -101.42
N GLU A 285 -6.85 64.05 -101.40
CA GLU A 285 -5.93 63.78 -102.49
C GLU A 285 -6.65 63.42 -103.79
N ILE A 286 -7.70 62.58 -103.72
CA ILE A 286 -8.53 62.22 -104.88
C ILE A 286 -9.27 63.44 -105.44
N MET A 287 -9.84 64.30 -104.58
CA MET A 287 -10.55 65.51 -105.01
C MET A 287 -9.64 66.51 -105.74
N ASN A 288 -8.34 66.56 -105.41
CA ASN A 288 -7.37 67.37 -106.14
C ASN A 288 -7.17 66.92 -107.61
N ASN A 289 -7.64 65.71 -107.97
CA ASN A 289 -7.57 65.14 -109.32
C ASN A 289 -8.92 65.24 -110.08
N ASN A 290 -9.74 66.26 -109.81
CA ASN A 290 -11.01 66.60 -110.50
C ASN A 290 -12.22 65.65 -110.27
N LEU A 291 -12.29 64.96 -109.13
CA LEU A 291 -13.47 64.16 -108.75
C LEU A 291 -14.41 64.94 -107.80
N LEU A 292 -15.74 64.85 -108.01
CA LEU A 292 -16.74 65.48 -107.12
C LEU A 292 -17.12 64.52 -105.98
N ALA A 293 -16.51 64.67 -104.80
CA ALA A 293 -16.80 63.87 -103.61
C ALA A 293 -17.02 64.71 -102.33
N SER A 294 -17.41 65.98 -102.48
CA SER A 294 -17.55 66.94 -101.38
C SER A 294 -18.58 66.53 -100.32
N GLU A 295 -19.65 65.83 -100.70
CA GLU A 295 -20.67 65.32 -99.78
C GLU A 295 -20.10 64.25 -98.84
N GLU A 296 -19.34 63.30 -99.39
CA GLU A 296 -18.68 62.25 -98.63
C GLU A 296 -17.59 62.82 -97.72
N LEU A 297 -16.88 63.85 -98.16
CA LEU A 297 -15.91 64.57 -97.33
C LEU A 297 -16.59 65.23 -96.13
N LEU A 298 -17.74 65.89 -96.32
CA LEU A 298 -18.50 66.50 -95.24
C LEU A 298 -19.02 65.43 -94.25
N ARG A 299 -19.48 64.29 -94.76
CA ARG A 299 -19.94 63.15 -93.94
C ARG A 299 -18.79 62.57 -93.10
N LEU A 300 -17.60 62.39 -93.67
CA LEU A 300 -16.44 61.91 -92.93
C LEU A 300 -15.93 62.93 -91.91
N ARG A 301 -15.99 64.24 -92.21
CA ARG A 301 -15.67 65.30 -91.24
C ARG A 301 -16.63 65.32 -90.05
N ALA A 302 -17.92 65.09 -90.26
CA ALA A 302 -18.86 64.93 -89.16
C ALA A 302 -18.50 63.71 -88.29
N LYS A 303 -18.14 62.59 -88.92
CA LYS A 303 -17.73 61.35 -88.23
C LYS A 303 -16.40 61.47 -87.48
N GLU A 304 -15.46 62.26 -88.00
CA GLU A 304 -14.20 62.62 -87.30
C GLU A 304 -14.50 63.38 -86.00
N ILE A 305 -15.42 64.36 -86.03
CA ILE A 305 -15.81 65.12 -84.84
C ILE A 305 -16.51 64.21 -83.82
N GLU A 306 -17.43 63.35 -84.29
CA GLU A 306 -18.14 62.38 -83.46
C GLU A 306 -17.16 61.43 -82.75
N LEU A 307 -16.31 60.73 -83.51
CA LEU A 307 -15.32 59.80 -82.96
C LEU A 307 -14.25 60.51 -82.11
N GLY A 308 -13.89 61.75 -82.47
CA GLY A 308 -12.99 62.59 -81.68
C GLY A 308 -13.57 62.90 -80.30
N SER A 309 -14.85 63.26 -80.24
CA SER A 309 -15.54 63.50 -78.97
C SER A 309 -15.68 62.22 -78.13
N GLU A 310 -15.90 61.07 -78.77
CA GLU A 310 -15.96 59.77 -78.11
C GLU A 310 -14.60 59.40 -77.50
N VAL A 311 -13.51 59.57 -78.26
CA VAL A 311 -12.14 59.36 -77.79
C VAL A 311 -11.80 60.26 -76.60
N ASP A 312 -12.17 61.56 -76.64
CA ASP A 312 -11.94 62.49 -75.53
C ASP A 312 -12.68 62.06 -74.25
N VAL A 313 -13.92 61.57 -74.38
CA VAL A 313 -14.69 61.04 -73.23
C VAL A 313 -14.00 59.81 -72.64
N MET A 314 -13.44 58.93 -73.47
CA MET A 314 -12.72 57.74 -73.00
C MET A 314 -11.29 58.01 -72.51
N ALA A 315 -10.64 59.06 -73.01
CA ALA A 315 -9.27 59.46 -72.64
C ALA A 315 -9.17 60.04 -71.23
N ASN A 316 -10.28 60.56 -70.68
CA ASN A 316 -10.36 61.06 -69.29
C ASN A 316 -10.31 59.96 -68.22
N SER A 317 -10.18 58.69 -68.62
CA SER A 317 -10.11 57.57 -67.69
C SER A 317 -8.66 57.31 -67.25
N ASP A 318 -8.26 57.91 -66.12
CA ASP A 318 -6.93 57.76 -65.52
C ASP A 318 -6.55 56.27 -65.27
N PHE A 319 -5.67 55.71 -66.12
CA PHE A 319 -5.15 54.34 -65.99
C PHE A 319 -3.97 54.24 -65.00
N SER A 320 -4.04 55.01 -63.93
CA SER A 320 -3.02 55.02 -62.88
C SER A 320 -3.15 53.75 -62.01
N VAL A 321 -2.30 52.75 -62.26
CA VAL A 321 -2.20 51.52 -61.44
C VAL A 321 -1.78 51.84 -60.00
N TRP A 322 -0.99 52.90 -59.81
CA TRP A 322 -0.49 53.34 -58.50
C TRP A 322 -1.55 53.87 -57.52
N LYS A 323 -2.78 54.10 -57.99
CA LYS A 323 -3.90 54.61 -57.19
C LYS A 323 -4.85 53.51 -56.70
N LEU A 324 -4.53 52.23 -56.96
CA LEU A 324 -5.15 51.15 -56.22
C LEU A 324 -4.63 51.19 -54.79
N ASP A 325 -5.53 51.31 -53.81
CA ASP A 325 -5.25 51.15 -52.38
C ASP A 325 -4.87 49.68 -52.09
N LEU A 326 -3.71 49.27 -52.61
CA LEU A 326 -3.10 48.00 -52.27
C LEU A 326 -2.69 48.09 -50.80
N PRO A 327 -2.99 47.05 -49.99
CA PRO A 327 -2.53 47.04 -48.62
C PRO A 327 -1.01 47.14 -48.62
N GLN A 328 -0.47 48.15 -47.92
CA GLN A 328 0.91 48.10 -47.47
C GLN A 328 1.02 46.82 -46.64
N ILE A 329 1.64 45.81 -47.23
CA ILE A 329 2.16 44.66 -46.49
C ILE A 329 3.30 45.24 -45.65
N SER A 330 2.97 45.87 -44.52
CA SER A 330 3.99 46.17 -43.52
C SER A 330 4.52 44.81 -43.10
N GLU A 331 5.80 44.61 -43.33
CA GLU A 331 6.64 43.49 -42.92
C GLU A 331 6.68 43.44 -41.38
N ASN A 332 5.55 43.12 -40.76
CA ASN A 332 5.45 42.75 -39.36
C ASN A 332 5.27 41.22 -39.32
N LEU A 333 6.17 40.51 -39.98
CA LEU A 333 6.43 39.13 -39.58
C LEU A 333 7.21 39.21 -38.27
N PRO A 334 6.85 38.47 -37.22
CA PRO A 334 7.76 38.28 -36.10
C PRO A 334 8.96 37.47 -36.61
N GLU A 335 10.14 38.08 -36.65
CA GLU A 335 11.45 37.41 -36.85
C GLU A 335 11.66 36.16 -35.97
N ASP A 336 10.87 36.00 -34.91
CA ASP A 336 10.92 34.87 -33.97
C ASP A 336 10.41 33.53 -34.55
N PHE A 337 9.84 33.50 -35.76
CA PHE A 337 9.36 32.23 -36.37
C PHE A 337 10.49 31.31 -36.85
N PHE A 338 11.69 31.85 -37.11
CA PHE A 338 12.83 31.07 -37.64
C PHE A 338 13.99 30.87 -36.65
N ALA A 339 13.93 31.45 -35.44
CA ALA A 339 15.05 31.41 -34.48
C ALA A 339 14.95 30.30 -33.41
N LYS A 340 14.12 29.27 -33.62
CA LYS A 340 14.03 28.14 -32.69
C LYS A 340 14.36 26.81 -33.37
N ASP A 341 15.63 26.65 -33.72
CA ASP A 341 16.20 25.32 -33.92
C ASP A 341 15.94 24.46 -32.67
N PRO A 342 15.27 23.30 -32.77
CA PRO A 342 15.29 22.31 -31.73
C PRO A 342 16.63 21.57 -31.85
N SER A 343 17.72 22.20 -31.40
CA SER A 343 18.98 21.48 -31.21
C SER A 343 18.73 20.42 -30.15
N ALA A 344 18.68 19.17 -30.60
CA ALA A 344 18.81 17.99 -29.78
C ALA A 344 19.97 18.18 -28.78
N ALA A 345 19.65 18.17 -27.50
CA ALA A 345 20.58 17.80 -26.45
C ALA A 345 20.02 16.52 -25.84
N ASP A 346 20.42 15.41 -26.46
CA ASP A 346 20.69 14.18 -25.72
C ASP A 346 21.66 14.54 -24.59
N ASP A 347 21.17 14.62 -23.36
CA ASP A 347 22.03 14.45 -22.17
C ASP A 347 22.06 12.95 -21.83
N VAL A 348 22.72 12.22 -22.72
CA VAL A 348 23.31 10.92 -22.43
C VAL A 348 24.78 11.13 -22.08
N ALA A 349 25.12 10.63 -20.90
CA ALA A 349 26.44 10.24 -20.40
C ALA A 349 27.41 11.33 -19.93
N LYS A 350 27.54 11.43 -18.60
CA LYS A 350 28.86 11.36 -17.95
C LYS A 350 28.84 10.39 -16.76
N CYS A 351 29.16 9.14 -17.06
CA CYS A 351 29.92 8.30 -16.13
C CYS A 351 31.30 8.95 -15.96
N SER A 352 31.56 9.51 -14.78
CA SER A 352 32.92 9.66 -14.28
C SER A 352 33.04 8.75 -13.06
N GLY A 353 33.90 7.75 -13.18
CA GLY A 353 34.34 6.92 -12.08
C GLY A 353 35.15 7.71 -11.06
N ASP A 354 35.43 6.98 -9.97
CA ASP A 354 36.37 7.28 -8.88
C ASP A 354 35.85 8.11 -7.72
N ARG A 355 35.38 7.41 -6.67
CA ARG A 355 36.20 7.15 -5.48
C ARG A 355 35.47 6.22 -4.50
N PHE A 356 36.09 5.09 -4.20
CA PHE A 356 35.85 4.34 -2.97
C PHE A 356 36.36 5.19 -1.80
N GLU A 357 35.48 5.49 -0.86
CA GLU A 357 35.86 5.81 0.52
C GLU A 357 35.37 4.62 1.35
N ASP A 358 36.31 3.87 1.88
CA ASP A 358 36.12 2.83 2.87
C ASP A 358 35.55 3.46 4.14
N GLY A 359 34.36 3.01 4.57
CA GLY A 359 33.68 3.50 5.76
C GLY A 359 33.02 2.38 6.54
N GLU A 360 33.84 1.70 7.36
CA GLU A 360 33.53 0.97 8.59
C GLU A 360 32.14 0.29 8.75
N PHE A 361 32.18 -1.05 8.75
CA PHE A 361 31.20 -1.88 9.43
C PHE A 361 31.36 -1.76 10.94
N SER A 362 30.34 -1.28 11.65
CA SER A 362 30.11 -1.65 13.05
C SER A 362 29.07 -2.77 13.09
N ILE A 363 29.56 -3.99 13.31
CA ILE A 363 28.77 -5.12 13.80
C ILE A 363 28.89 -5.03 15.33
N GLU A 364 27.78 -4.78 16.02
CA GLU A 364 27.69 -4.95 17.46
C GLU A 364 26.83 -6.19 17.73
N GLU A 365 27.41 -7.07 18.54
CA GLU A 365 26.92 -8.38 18.98
C GLU A 365 25.85 -8.28 20.06
#